data_AF-A0A1D8KAS0-F1
#
_entry.id   AF-A0A1D8KAS0-F1
#
_cell.length_a   1.000
_cell.length_b   1.000
_cell.length_c   1.000
_cell.angle_alpha   90.00
_cell.angle_beta   90.00
_cell.angle_gamma   90.00
#
_symmetry.space_group_name_H-M   'P 1'
#
loop_
_entity.id
_entity.type
_entity.pdbx_description
1 polymer ?
#
loop_
_entity_poly.entity_id
_entity_poly.type
_entity_poly.pdbx_seq_one_letter_code
_entity_poly.pdbx_strand_id
1 'polypeptide(L)'
;MTFSELLTYLDRHSGYPMLDGDPAASLSKARSGEHANPYAGEIITQLADKLGLDGVDAVLGERVQVINALGALRLKYMADDAPVEGFRTVEKVIATIDAAFNEEALANKGL
;
A
#
# COMPACT_ATOMS: atom_id res chain seq x y z
N MET A 1 -3.51 3.72 12.66
CA MET A 1 -2.79 2.49 12.29
C MET A 1 -1.37 2.82 11.87
N THR A 2 -0.43 1.89 12.03
CA THR A 2 0.96 1.99 11.54
C THR A 2 1.08 1.48 10.10
N PHE A 3 2.21 1.76 9.45
CA PHE A 3 2.47 1.23 8.12
C PHE A 3 2.56 -0.29 8.10
N SER A 4 3.16 -0.91 9.12
CA SER A 4 3.23 -2.37 9.27
C SER A 4 1.85 -3.04 9.35
N GLU A 5 0.90 -2.41 10.07
CA GLU A 5 -0.49 -2.86 10.16
C GLU A 5 -1.18 -2.77 8.80
N LEU A 6 -0.98 -1.66 8.08
CA LEU A 6 -1.52 -1.52 6.73
C LEU A 6 -0.95 -2.57 5.78
N LEU A 7 0.36 -2.78 5.74
CA LEU A 7 0.97 -3.79 4.85
C LEU A 7 0.45 -5.19 5.14
N THR A 8 0.34 -5.54 6.43
CA THR A 8 -0.23 -6.82 6.86
C THR A 8 -1.69 -6.95 6.44
N TYR A 9 -2.47 -5.87 6.56
CA TYR A 9 -3.86 -5.85 6.13
C TYR A 9 -3.98 -6.01 4.61
N LEU A 10 -3.19 -5.27 3.83
CA LEU A 10 -3.21 -5.36 2.37
C LEU A 10 -2.85 -6.77 1.89
N ASP A 11 -1.85 -7.41 2.49
CA ASP A 11 -1.46 -8.78 2.15
C ASP A 11 -2.62 -9.78 2.35
N ARG A 12 -3.37 -9.62 3.44
CA ARG A 12 -4.49 -10.51 3.78
C ARG A 12 -5.76 -10.23 2.98
N HIS A 13 -6.02 -8.98 2.60
CA HIS A 13 -7.33 -8.55 2.11
C HIS A 13 -7.35 -8.08 0.65
N SER A 14 -6.19 -7.78 0.05
CA SER A 14 -6.12 -7.33 -1.34
C SER A 14 -6.21 -8.49 -2.35
N GLY A 15 -5.79 -9.69 -1.95
CA GLY A 15 -5.63 -10.83 -2.86
C GLY A 15 -4.30 -10.81 -3.66
N TYR A 16 -3.41 -9.87 -3.35
CA TYR A 16 -2.05 -9.80 -3.90
C TYR A 16 -1.03 -10.00 -2.78
N PRO A 17 0.11 -10.67 -3.05
CA PRO A 17 1.20 -10.78 -2.10
C PRO A 17 1.85 -9.40 -1.95
N MET A 18 1.54 -8.75 -0.83
CA MET A 18 2.07 -7.44 -0.46
C MET A 18 3.27 -7.57 0.45
N LEU A 19 3.39 -8.69 1.19
CA LEU A 19 4.57 -8.98 1.98
C LEU A 19 5.53 -9.92 1.23
N ASP A 20 6.82 -9.61 1.33
CA ASP A 20 7.94 -10.45 0.91
C ASP A 20 8.86 -10.68 2.12
N GLY A 21 8.34 -11.46 3.07
CA GLY A 21 8.88 -11.63 4.42
C GLY A 21 7.99 -10.95 5.45
N ASP A 22 8.59 -10.24 6.40
CA ASP A 22 7.88 -9.35 7.32
C ASP A 22 7.70 -7.94 6.70
N PRO A 23 6.93 -7.03 7.33
CA PRO A 23 6.74 -5.68 6.80
C PRO A 23 8.05 -4.91 6.59
N ALA A 24 9.03 -5.05 7.48
CA ALA A 24 10.31 -4.32 7.39
C ALA A 24 11.15 -4.83 6.21
N ALA A 25 11.21 -6.15 6.04
CA ALA A 25 11.84 -6.81 4.90
C ALA A 25 11.15 -6.41 3.58
N SER A 26 9.83 -6.36 3.56
CA SER A 26 9.04 -5.95 2.39
C SER A 26 9.35 -4.51 1.98
N LEU A 27 9.39 -3.58 2.94
CA LEU A 27 9.79 -2.18 2.67
C LEU A 27 11.23 -2.09 2.19
N SER A 28 12.16 -2.83 2.79
CA SER A 28 13.56 -2.86 2.35
C SER A 28 13.70 -3.34 0.92
N LYS A 29 13.05 -4.46 0.58
CA LYS A 29 13.06 -5.05 -0.78
C LYS A 29 12.35 -4.17 -1.79
N ALA A 30 11.26 -3.51 -1.41
CA ALA A 30 10.56 -2.54 -2.24
C ALA A 30 11.48 -1.38 -2.62
N ARG A 31 12.24 -0.84 -1.65
CA ARG A 31 13.22 0.24 -1.88
C ARG A 31 14.43 -0.19 -2.68
N SER A 32 14.89 -1.45 -2.56
CA SER A 32 15.99 -1.99 -3.37
C SER A 32 15.56 -2.48 -4.76
N GLY A 33 14.25 -2.56 -5.04
CA GLY A 33 13.71 -3.12 -6.28
C GLY A 33 13.77 -4.65 -6.35
N GLU A 34 13.93 -5.33 -5.21
CA GLU A 34 14.07 -6.79 -5.08
C GLU A 34 12.79 -7.47 -4.57
N HIS A 35 11.69 -6.72 -4.45
CA HIS A 35 10.41 -7.27 -4.00
C HIS A 35 9.90 -8.32 -5.00
N ALA A 36 9.56 -9.52 -4.53
CA ALA A 36 9.14 -10.64 -5.37
C ALA A 36 7.94 -10.31 -6.27
N ASN A 37 7.03 -9.46 -5.79
CA ASN A 37 5.98 -8.85 -6.60
C ASN A 37 6.38 -7.39 -6.95
N PRO A 38 6.68 -7.07 -8.22
CA PRO A 38 7.15 -5.74 -8.61
C PRO A 38 6.08 -4.66 -8.41
N TYR A 39 4.79 -4.98 -8.60
CA TYR A 39 3.69 -4.03 -8.39
C TYR A 39 3.52 -3.70 -6.91
N ALA A 40 3.59 -4.71 -6.04
CA ALA A 40 3.56 -4.49 -4.59
C ALA A 40 4.77 -3.67 -4.13
N GLY A 41 5.96 -3.95 -4.66
CA GLY A 41 7.17 -3.16 -4.38
C GLY A 41 7.02 -1.69 -4.77
N GLU A 42 6.53 -1.41 -5.99
CA GLU A 42 6.27 -0.03 -6.42
C GLU A 42 5.25 0.68 -5.53
N ILE A 43 4.16 0.00 -5.15
CA ILE A 43 3.14 0.53 -4.24
C ILE A 43 3.72 0.86 -2.87
N ILE A 44 4.48 -0.06 -2.27
CA ILE A 44 5.10 0.11 -0.95
C ILE A 44 6.06 1.30 -0.96
N THR A 45 6.93 1.38 -1.97
CA THR A 45 7.89 2.49 -2.13
C THR A 45 7.15 3.81 -2.32
N GLN A 46 6.13 3.84 -3.19
CA GLN A 46 5.33 5.04 -3.43
C GLN A 46 4.63 5.53 -2.15
N LEU A 47 4.04 4.63 -1.35
CA LEU A 47 3.42 4.98 -0.08
C LEU A 47 4.45 5.54 0.90
N ALA A 48 5.57 4.85 1.09
CA ALA A 48 6.61 5.26 2.02
C ALA A 48 7.19 6.64 1.65
N ASP A 49 7.49 6.86 0.37
CA ASP A 49 8.13 8.09 -0.09
C ASP A 49 7.17 9.28 -0.09
N LYS A 50 5.91 9.09 -0.52
CA LYS A 50 4.93 10.18 -0.55
C LYS A 50 4.38 10.57 0.80
N LEU A 51 4.39 9.65 1.76
CA LEU A 51 3.97 9.92 3.13
C LEU A 51 5.15 10.29 4.04
N GLY A 52 6.39 10.23 3.54
CA GLY A 52 7.59 10.56 4.31
C GLY A 52 7.82 9.59 5.48
N LEU A 53 7.61 8.29 5.26
CA LEU A 53 7.72 7.29 6.31
C LEU A 53 9.17 6.85 6.50
N ASP A 54 9.70 7.07 7.69
CA ASP A 54 11.05 6.64 8.07
C ASP A 54 11.18 5.13 8.24
N GLY A 55 10.07 4.43 8.50
CA GLY A 55 10.04 2.98 8.69
C GLY A 55 8.62 2.44 8.85
N VAL A 56 8.51 1.12 9.07
CA VAL A 56 7.23 0.41 9.14
C VAL A 56 6.42 0.70 10.40
N ASP A 57 7.06 1.19 11.46
CA ASP A 57 6.39 1.57 12.70
C ASP A 57 5.84 3.01 12.65
N ALA A 58 6.06 3.74 11.55
CA ALA A 58 5.51 5.07 11.36
C ALA A 58 3.97 5.02 11.35
N VAL A 59 3.35 5.91 12.11
CA VAL A 59 1.90 6.07 12.15
C VAL A 59 1.44 6.72 10.85
N LEU A 60 0.43 6.13 10.22
CA LEU A 60 -0.15 6.69 9.01
C LEU A 60 -1.02 7.90 9.36
N GLY A 61 -1.00 8.89 8.46
CA GLY A 61 -1.88 10.05 8.54
C GLY A 61 -3.32 9.72 8.16
N GLU A 62 -4.04 10.75 7.75
CA GLU A 62 -5.45 10.61 7.37
C GLU A 62 -5.62 9.75 6.11
N ARG A 63 -6.75 9.04 6.04
CA ARG A 63 -7.13 8.20 4.90
C ARG A 63 -6.87 8.86 3.54
N VAL A 64 -7.29 10.12 3.41
CA VAL A 64 -7.16 10.88 2.16
C VAL A 64 -5.71 11.06 1.73
N GLN A 65 -4.79 11.22 2.69
CA GLN A 65 -3.35 11.35 2.41
C GLN A 65 -2.80 10.03 1.89
N VAL A 66 -3.17 8.91 2.52
CA VAL A 66 -2.72 7.57 2.12
C VAL A 66 -3.24 7.19 0.74
N ILE A 67 -4.51 7.46 0.43
CA ILE A 67 -5.08 7.21 -0.90
C ILE A 67 -4.41 8.10 -1.95
N ASN A 68 -4.23 9.39 -1.66
CA ASN A 68 -3.64 10.34 -2.62
C ASN A 68 -2.17 10.04 -2.92
N ALA A 69 -1.43 9.40 -2.00
CA ALA A 69 -0.06 8.95 -2.25
C ALA A 69 0.05 8.04 -3.48
N LEU A 70 -1.00 7.25 -3.78
CA LEU A 70 -1.05 6.35 -4.93
C LEU A 70 -1.54 7.02 -6.22
N GLY A 71 -1.95 8.29 -6.20
CA GLY A 71 -2.53 8.96 -7.37
C GLY A 71 -1.61 8.98 -8.58
N ALA A 72 -0.32 9.27 -8.40
CA ALA A 72 0.66 9.27 -9.49
C ALA A 72 0.90 7.86 -10.05
N LEU A 73 0.92 6.84 -9.18
CA LEU A 73 1.12 5.45 -9.60
C LEU A 73 -0.09 4.92 -10.38
N ARG A 74 -1.30 5.29 -9.94
CA ARG A 74 -2.54 5.02 -10.67
C ARG A 74 -2.49 5.59 -12.09
N LEU A 75 -2.11 6.87 -12.23
CA LEU A 75 -1.98 7.51 -13.54
C LEU A 75 -0.92 6.84 -14.42
N LYS A 76 0.22 6.41 -13.85
CA LYS A 76 1.24 5.63 -14.58
C LYS A 76 0.64 4.38 -15.21
N TYR A 77 -0.16 3.62 -14.45
CA TYR A 77 -0.77 2.38 -14.96
C TYR A 77 -2.04 2.57 -15.78
N MET A 78 -2.54 3.80 -15.91
CA MET A 78 -3.62 4.14 -16.85
C MET A 78 -3.12 4.51 -18.25
N ALA A 79 -1.80 4.66 -18.44
CA ALA A 79 -1.23 4.93 -19.76
C ALA A 79 -1.48 3.75 -20.72
N ASP A 80 -1.67 4.04 -22.01
CA ASP A 80 -2.12 3.06 -23.03
C ASP A 80 -1.23 1.81 -23.13
N ASP A 81 0.09 1.95 -22.90
CA ASP A 81 1.06 0.86 -22.99
C ASP A 81 1.38 0.20 -21.63
N ALA A 82 0.70 0.60 -20.55
CA ALA A 82 1.00 0.08 -19.22
C ALA A 82 0.41 -1.33 -19.00
N PRO A 83 1.09 -2.20 -18.23
CA PRO A 83 0.56 -3.51 -17.90
C PRO A 83 -0.77 -3.40 -17.13
N VAL A 84 -1.82 -4.04 -17.68
CA VAL A 84 -3.17 -4.07 -17.07
C VAL A 84 -3.16 -4.64 -15.65
N GLU A 85 -2.26 -5.58 -15.36
CA GLU A 85 -2.11 -6.16 -14.02
C GLU A 85 -1.66 -5.12 -12.98
N GLY A 86 -0.77 -4.20 -13.37
CA GLY A 86 -0.34 -3.10 -12.50
C GLY A 86 -1.51 -2.19 -12.14
N PHE A 87 -2.34 -1.83 -13.13
CA PHE A 87 -3.55 -1.05 -12.88
C PHE A 87 -4.51 -1.76 -11.93
N ARG A 88 -4.81 -3.05 -12.18
CA ARG A 88 -5.70 -3.85 -11.31
C ARG A 88 -5.17 -3.96 -9.89
N THR A 89 -3.86 -4.11 -9.72
CA THR A 89 -3.23 -4.19 -8.40
C THR A 89 -3.38 -2.87 -7.66
N VAL A 90 -3.08 -1.74 -8.31
CA VAL A 90 -3.22 -0.41 -7.70
C VAL A 90 -4.67 -0.11 -7.32
N GLU A 91 -5.64 -0.35 -8.22
CA GLU A 91 -7.06 -0.14 -7.93
C GLU A 91 -7.52 -0.97 -6.73
N LYS A 92 -7.14 -2.25 -6.71
CA LYS A 92 -7.53 -3.14 -5.62
C LYS A 92 -6.90 -2.70 -4.30
N VAL A 93 -5.63 -2.30 -4.30
CA VAL A 93 -4.96 -1.79 -3.12
C VAL A 93 -5.64 -0.52 -2.61
N ILE A 94 -5.97 0.45 -3.48
CA ILE A 94 -6.69 1.67 -3.07
C ILE A 94 -8.01 1.33 -2.37
N ALA A 95 -8.80 0.42 -2.96
CA ALA A 95 -10.05 -0.02 -2.35
C ALA A 95 -9.84 -0.73 -1.01
N THR A 96 -8.79 -1.55 -0.89
CA THR A 96 -8.45 -2.26 0.36
C THR A 96 -7.91 -1.30 1.43
N ILE A 97 -7.18 -0.23 1.07
CA ILE A 97 -6.77 0.83 2.00
C ILE A 97 -8.02 1.52 2.58
N ASP A 98 -8.98 1.90 1.73
CA ASP A 98 -10.23 2.53 2.22
C ASP A 98 -10.98 1.61 3.19
N ALA A 99 -11.05 0.31 2.89
CA ALA A 99 -11.62 -0.69 3.79
C ALA A 99 -10.89 -0.76 5.14
N ALA A 100 -9.55 -0.78 5.14
CA ALA A 100 -8.75 -0.80 6.37
C ALA A 100 -9.07 0.40 7.28
N PHE A 101 -9.14 1.61 6.71
CA PHE A 101 -9.49 2.82 7.46
C PHE A 101 -10.95 2.82 7.95
N ASN A 102 -11.87 2.20 7.21
CA ASN A 102 -13.25 2.04 7.67
C ASN A 102 -13.32 1.09 8.87
N GLU A 103 -12.62 -0.04 8.84
CA GLU A 103 -12.57 -0.98 9.96
C GLU A 103 -11.93 -0.37 11.21
N GLU A 104 -10.82 0.37 11.06
CA GLU A 104 -10.22 1.11 12.18
C GLU A 104 -11.19 2.15 12.76
N ALA A 105 -11.91 2.88 11.90
CA ALA A 105 -12.89 3.88 12.34
C ALA A 105 -14.09 3.25 13.06
N LEU A 106 -14.53 2.04 12.67
CA LEU A 106 -15.58 1.29 13.35
C LEU A 106 -15.10 0.77 14.71
N ALA A 107 -13.89 0.17 14.74
CA ALA A 107 -13.27 -0.30 15.98
C ALA A 107 -13.11 0.83 17.01
N ASN A 108 -12.70 2.03 16.56
CA ASN A 108 -12.59 3.22 17.42
C ASN A 108 -13.95 3.73 17.94
N LYS A 109 -15.05 3.38 17.27
CA LYS A 109 -16.42 3.67 17.72
C LYS A 109 -17.02 2.55 18.58
N GLY A 110 -16.28 1.44 18.79
CA GLY A 110 -16.76 0.26 19.50
C GLY A 110 -17.86 -0.51 18.75
N LEU A 111 -17.88 -0.40 17.42
CA LEU A 111 -18.85 -1.03 16.52
C LEU A 111 -18.24 -2.20 15.75
#